data_AF-A0A535NCG6-F1
#
_entry.id   AF-A0A535NCG6-F1
#
_cell.length_a   1.000
_cell.length_b   1.000
_cell.length_c   1.000
_cell.angle_alpha   90.00
_cell.angle_beta   90.00
_cell.angle_gamma   90.00
#
_symmetry.space_group_name_H-M   'P 1'
#
loop_
_entity.id
_entity.type
_entity.pdbx_description
1 polymer ?
#
loop_
_entity_poly.entity_id
_entity_poly.type
_entity_poly.pdbx_seq_one_letter_code
_entity_poly.pdbx_strand_id
1 'polypeptide(L)'
;MDFFLARQLRKRSAAPDRIPADGKLPARALIEPFDVLYEGEVPRYNLPTDLERIYGQLGFADRILYSNFVTSLDGVATLASEPSAGSVISGRNQADRFLMGLLRACADAVLLGAGTLRATPGHHWTPEHIFPDMAAGFSELRMKLGRKPHPRLMLVTASGHIEMSHPAVQGGATIVTSEQGATELQGRLPASCDVIEVGKSGAVDMTRALSELRSRGYEVLLTEGGPHLTGDLIKHGLLDEAFITISPVVAGRDHEVRLGMVAGAELLPARRLWSGLLSARRHGDFLFLRYGLRRS
;
A
#
# COMPACT_ATOMS: atom_id res chain seq x y z
N MET A 1 -30.34 38.34 -1.88
CA MET A 1 -29.09 38.42 -2.67
C MET A 1 -28.66 37.00 -3.03
N ASP A 2 -29.54 36.21 -3.62
CA ASP A 2 -30.07 36.25 -5.00
C ASP A 2 -29.20 35.43 -5.95
N PHE A 3 -29.40 34.10 -5.89
CA PHE A 3 -29.93 33.23 -6.94
C PHE A 3 -29.99 33.69 -8.43
N PHE A 4 -29.05 34.51 -8.90
CA PHE A 4 -29.05 35.02 -10.29
C PHE A 4 -27.73 34.87 -11.06
N LEU A 5 -26.88 33.91 -10.70
CA LEU A 5 -25.67 33.57 -11.47
C LEU A 5 -25.56 32.08 -11.87
N ALA A 6 -26.70 31.42 -12.10
CA ALA A 6 -26.75 29.99 -12.45
C ALA A 6 -27.38 29.68 -13.83
N ARG A 7 -27.31 30.61 -14.80
CA ARG A 7 -27.98 30.37 -16.10
C ARG A 7 -27.29 30.86 -17.37
N GLN A 8 -25.96 31.00 -17.37
CA GLN A 8 -25.19 31.13 -18.61
C GLN A 8 -23.91 30.32 -18.50
N LEU A 9 -23.95 29.11 -19.08
CA LEU A 9 -22.83 28.31 -19.60
C LEU A 9 -23.30 26.93 -20.16
N ARG A 10 -24.62 26.64 -20.17
CA ARG A 10 -25.20 25.65 -21.09
C ARG A 10 -25.25 26.24 -22.51
N LYS A 11 -24.16 26.04 -23.26
CA LYS A 11 -24.09 25.85 -24.72
C LYS A 11 -22.65 26.10 -25.16
N ARG A 12 -21.82 25.07 -25.11
CA ARG A 12 -20.73 24.90 -26.07
C ARG A 12 -20.38 23.42 -26.21
N SER A 13 -20.83 22.90 -27.36
CA SER A 13 -20.33 21.79 -28.17
C SER A 13 -19.51 20.69 -27.49
N ALA A 14 -20.05 19.48 -27.59
CA ALA A 14 -19.36 18.22 -27.41
C ALA A 14 -18.14 18.10 -28.34
N ALA A 15 -17.04 17.56 -27.80
CA ALA A 15 -15.94 16.99 -28.56
C ALA A 15 -16.03 15.45 -28.45
N PRO A 16 -15.69 14.71 -29.53
CA PRO A 16 -16.31 13.43 -29.84
C PRO A 16 -15.64 12.22 -29.18
N ASP A 17 -16.49 11.27 -28.81
CA ASP A 17 -16.17 9.84 -28.77
C ASP A 17 -15.49 9.42 -30.08
N ARG A 18 -14.30 8.83 -29.98
CA ARG A 18 -13.73 8.00 -31.04
C ARG A 18 -13.19 6.72 -30.43
N ILE A 19 -13.99 5.66 -30.53
CA ILE A 19 -13.53 4.27 -30.45
C ILE A 19 -12.95 3.91 -31.82
N PRO A 20 -11.68 3.51 -31.93
CA PRO A 20 -11.20 2.83 -33.13
C PRO A 20 -11.63 1.37 -33.08
N ALA A 21 -12.56 1.00 -33.95
CA ALA A 21 -12.71 -0.38 -34.40
C ALA A 21 -11.62 -0.63 -35.44
N ASP A 22 -10.60 -1.41 -35.08
CA ASP A 22 -9.95 -2.36 -35.97
C ASP A 22 -8.94 -3.22 -35.19
N GLY A 23 -9.08 -4.54 -35.35
CA GLY A 23 -8.29 -5.55 -34.66
C GLY A 23 -6.82 -5.54 -35.08
N LYS A 24 -5.98 -4.92 -34.25
CA LYS A 24 -4.58 -5.31 -33.99
C LYS A 24 -4.23 -4.97 -32.53
N LEU A 25 -4.13 -5.97 -31.66
CA LEU A 25 -3.23 -5.91 -30.49
C LEU A 25 -1.86 -6.43 -30.95
N PRO A 26 -0.71 -5.94 -30.45
CA PRO A 26 -0.52 -5.26 -29.15
C PRO A 26 0.38 -4.02 -29.19
N ALA A 27 0.11 -3.05 -28.31
CA ALA A 27 1.15 -2.19 -27.75
C ALA A 27 1.06 -2.35 -26.23
N ARG A 28 2.14 -2.89 -25.61
CA ARG A 28 2.31 -2.90 -24.15
C ARG A 28 1.87 -1.54 -23.61
N ALA A 29 1.06 -1.49 -22.56
CA ALA A 29 0.81 -0.24 -21.87
C ALA A 29 2.16 0.28 -21.35
N LEU A 30 2.79 1.17 -22.12
CA LEU A 30 3.97 1.89 -21.74
C LEU A 30 3.45 2.98 -20.81
N ILE A 31 3.42 2.69 -19.51
CA ILE A 31 3.46 3.77 -18.53
C ILE A 31 4.69 4.60 -18.88
N GLU A 32 4.49 5.90 -19.09
CA GLU A 32 5.60 6.81 -19.33
C GLU A 32 6.54 6.80 -18.12
N PRO A 33 7.86 6.94 -18.32
CA PRO A 33 8.79 7.00 -17.21
C PRO A 33 8.40 8.06 -16.19
N PHE A 34 8.64 7.78 -14.92
CA PHE A 34 8.49 8.75 -13.86
C PHE A 34 9.54 9.85 -14.03
N ASP A 35 9.11 11.12 -13.94
CA ASP A 35 10.05 12.23 -13.84
C ASP A 35 10.74 12.16 -12.48
N VAL A 36 12.07 12.10 -12.48
CA VAL A 36 12.85 12.14 -11.24
C VAL A 36 13.02 13.60 -10.81
N LEU A 37 12.36 13.99 -9.71
CA LEU A 37 12.47 15.34 -9.16
C LEU A 37 13.60 15.45 -8.14
N TYR A 38 13.82 14.39 -7.37
CA TYR A 38 14.90 14.28 -6.38
C TYR A 38 15.24 12.81 -6.15
N GLU A 39 16.52 12.50 -6.02
CA GLU A 39 17.03 11.16 -5.69
C GLU A 39 18.21 11.32 -4.74
N GLY A 40 18.07 10.80 -3.52
CA GLY A 40 19.14 10.72 -2.54
C GLY A 40 19.99 9.47 -2.71
N GLU A 41 20.96 9.30 -1.81
CA GLU A 41 21.72 8.05 -1.72
C GLU A 41 20.91 6.99 -0.98
N VAL A 42 20.36 6.04 -1.74
CA VAL A 42 19.61 4.90 -1.23
C VAL A 42 20.16 3.60 -1.81
N PRO A 43 19.95 2.44 -1.14
CA PRO A 43 20.28 1.15 -1.72
C PRO A 43 19.63 0.96 -3.10
N ARG A 44 20.30 0.18 -3.97
CA ARG A 44 19.88 -0.03 -5.35
C ARG A 44 19.87 -1.52 -5.66
N TYR A 45 18.77 -2.00 -6.23
CA TYR A 45 18.67 -3.32 -6.80
C TYR A 45 19.05 -3.31 -8.28
N ASN A 46 19.46 -4.47 -8.80
CA ASN A 46 19.55 -4.70 -10.24
C ASN A 46 18.15 -5.00 -10.78
N LEU A 47 17.38 -3.96 -11.09
CA LEU A 47 16.02 -4.10 -11.59
C LEU A 47 16.00 -4.70 -13.00
N PRO A 48 14.96 -5.48 -13.35
CA PRO A 48 14.62 -5.75 -14.75
C PRO A 48 14.53 -4.44 -15.57
N THR A 49 15.04 -4.46 -16.80
CA THR A 49 15.20 -3.26 -17.64
C THR A 49 13.89 -2.52 -17.89
N ASP A 50 12.79 -3.23 -17.98
CA ASP A 50 11.47 -2.66 -18.20
C ASP A 50 10.93 -1.91 -16.96
N LEU A 51 11.16 -2.46 -15.76
CA LEU A 51 10.85 -1.80 -14.48
C LEU A 51 11.77 -0.59 -14.24
N GLU A 52 13.08 -0.75 -14.48
CA GLU A 52 14.06 0.34 -14.33
C GLU A 52 13.75 1.50 -15.27
N ARG A 53 13.37 1.21 -16.53
CA ARG A 53 13.01 2.25 -17.49
C ARG A 53 11.80 3.09 -17.03
N ILE A 54 10.84 2.47 -16.35
CA ILE A 54 9.63 3.17 -15.90
C ILE A 54 9.91 3.94 -14.61
N TYR A 55 10.46 3.28 -13.58
CA TYR A 55 10.58 3.89 -12.25
C TYR A 55 11.91 4.63 -12.03
N GLY A 56 12.97 4.24 -12.74
CA GLY A 56 14.34 4.54 -12.37
C GLY A 56 14.83 3.60 -11.26
N GLN A 57 15.60 4.15 -10.32
CA GLN A 57 16.28 3.37 -9.29
C GLN A 57 15.35 3.02 -8.12
N LEU A 58 15.48 1.80 -7.60
CA LEU A 58 14.84 1.37 -6.36
C LEU A 58 15.69 0.30 -5.68
N GLY A 59 15.67 0.30 -4.36
CA GLY A 59 16.30 -0.72 -3.54
C GLY A 59 16.09 -0.42 -2.06
N PHE A 60 16.33 -1.43 -1.24
CA PHE A 60 16.16 -1.39 0.20
C PHE A 60 17.37 -1.98 0.91
N ALA A 61 17.50 -1.69 2.21
CA ALA A 61 18.41 -2.43 3.07
C ALA A 61 17.94 -3.90 3.20
N ASP A 62 18.86 -4.80 3.55
CA ASP A 62 18.60 -6.24 3.69
C ASP A 62 17.48 -6.56 4.69
N ARG A 63 17.33 -5.70 5.71
CA ARG A 63 16.24 -5.70 6.68
C ARG A 63 15.54 -4.35 6.67
N ILE A 64 14.24 -4.34 6.40
CA ILE A 64 13.45 -3.11 6.37
C ILE A 64 11.95 -3.38 6.58
N LEU A 65 11.25 -2.43 7.19
CA LEU A 65 9.79 -2.31 7.14
C LEU A 65 9.42 -0.97 6.52
N TYR A 66 8.80 -0.99 5.34
CA TYR A 66 8.36 0.21 4.63
C TYR A 66 6.85 0.21 4.42
N SER A 67 6.25 1.40 4.36
CA SER A 67 4.82 1.55 4.05
C SER A 67 4.58 2.05 2.64
N ASN A 68 3.38 1.78 2.11
CA ASN A 68 2.90 2.40 0.88
C ASN A 68 1.49 2.95 1.08
N PHE A 69 1.30 4.24 0.78
CA PHE A 69 0.03 4.95 0.91
C PHE A 69 -0.21 5.89 -0.26
N VAL A 70 -1.49 6.10 -0.58
CA VAL A 70 -1.94 7.23 -1.39
C VAL A 70 -2.78 8.16 -0.52
N THR A 71 -2.59 9.47 -0.68
CA THR A 71 -3.38 10.50 0.02
C THR A 71 -3.93 11.54 -0.95
N SER A 72 -5.04 12.16 -0.57
CA SER A 72 -5.50 13.42 -1.17
C SER A 72 -4.52 14.55 -0.83
N LEU A 73 -4.65 15.70 -1.51
CA LEU A 73 -3.89 16.93 -1.23
C LEU A 73 -4.07 17.40 0.22
N ASP A 74 -5.25 17.22 0.80
CA ASP A 74 -5.59 17.57 2.18
C ASP A 74 -5.39 16.40 3.18
N GLY A 75 -4.58 15.41 2.80
CA GLY A 75 -4.05 14.37 3.70
C GLY A 75 -5.06 13.30 4.12
N VAL A 76 -6.12 13.06 3.35
CA VAL A 76 -7.02 11.90 3.56
C VAL A 76 -6.43 10.69 2.86
N ALA A 77 -6.29 9.57 3.57
CA ALA A 77 -5.81 8.28 3.07
C ALA A 77 -6.87 7.17 3.17
N THR A 78 -7.94 7.39 3.95
CA THR A 78 -9.00 6.41 4.16
C THR A 78 -10.36 7.09 4.17
N LEU A 79 -11.33 6.46 3.50
CA LEU A 79 -12.74 6.81 3.45
C LEU A 79 -13.52 5.73 4.20
N ALA A 80 -14.56 6.13 4.95
CA ALA A 80 -15.39 5.20 5.72
C ALA A 80 -16.30 4.31 4.85
N SER A 81 -16.59 4.75 3.62
CA SER A 81 -17.53 4.11 2.69
C SER A 81 -16.81 3.32 1.59
N GLU A 82 -17.46 2.25 1.14
CA GLU A 82 -17.13 1.56 -0.12
C GLU A 82 -17.43 2.49 -1.30
N PRO A 83 -16.63 2.47 -2.39
CA PRO A 83 -15.53 1.53 -2.68
C PRO A 83 -14.20 1.86 -1.97
N SER A 84 -13.27 0.87 -1.91
CA SER A 84 -11.91 1.00 -1.37
C SER A 84 -11.27 2.39 -1.55
N ALA A 85 -10.97 3.03 -0.42
CA ALA A 85 -10.47 4.40 -0.33
C ALA A 85 -9.27 4.68 -1.25
N GLY A 86 -8.30 3.76 -1.31
CA GLY A 86 -7.10 3.93 -2.14
C GLY A 86 -7.43 4.04 -3.64
N SER A 87 -8.41 3.28 -4.13
CA SER A 87 -8.81 3.32 -5.54
C SER A 87 -9.56 4.61 -5.92
N VAL A 88 -10.33 5.16 -4.97
CA VAL A 88 -11.06 6.43 -5.15
C VAL A 88 -10.07 7.59 -5.12
N ILE A 89 -9.20 7.63 -4.12
CA ILE A 89 -8.23 8.72 -3.94
C ILE A 89 -7.23 8.73 -5.10
N SER A 90 -6.68 7.57 -5.49
CA SER A 90 -5.77 7.48 -6.64
C SER A 90 -6.46 7.68 -7.99
N GLY A 91 -7.79 7.60 -8.06
CA GLY A 91 -8.51 7.54 -9.33
C GLY A 91 -8.11 6.33 -10.19
N ARG A 92 -7.62 5.25 -9.57
CA ARG A 92 -7.02 4.07 -10.24
C ARG A 92 -5.87 4.45 -11.19
N ASN A 93 -5.11 5.47 -10.83
CA ASN A 93 -3.94 5.92 -11.60
C ASN A 93 -2.98 4.75 -11.87
N GLN A 94 -2.56 4.60 -13.13
CA GLN A 94 -1.74 3.47 -13.57
C GLN A 94 -0.33 3.51 -12.97
N ALA A 95 0.28 4.69 -12.81
CA ALA A 95 1.59 4.85 -12.21
C ALA A 95 1.58 4.50 -10.69
N ASP A 96 0.52 4.87 -9.97
CA ASP A 96 0.33 4.47 -8.57
C ASP A 96 0.16 2.95 -8.42
N ARG A 97 -0.67 2.33 -9.27
CA ARG A 97 -0.84 0.87 -9.29
C ARG A 97 0.44 0.15 -9.67
N PHE A 98 1.21 0.68 -10.63
CA PHE A 98 2.51 0.16 -11.01
C PHE A 98 3.50 0.22 -9.85
N LEU A 99 3.60 1.36 -9.16
CA LEU A 99 4.46 1.51 -7.99
C LEU A 99 4.04 0.53 -6.89
N MET A 100 2.74 0.38 -6.61
CA MET A 100 2.24 -0.61 -5.66
C MET A 100 2.67 -2.04 -6.05
N GLY A 101 2.56 -2.40 -7.33
CA GLY A 101 3.05 -3.70 -7.83
C GLY A 101 4.56 -3.88 -7.65
N LEU A 102 5.35 -2.85 -7.99
CA LEU A 102 6.80 -2.84 -7.83
C LEU A 102 7.23 -2.99 -6.36
N LEU A 103 6.57 -2.27 -5.45
CA LEU A 103 6.83 -2.34 -4.01
C LEU A 103 6.46 -3.71 -3.42
N ARG A 104 5.34 -4.31 -3.85
CA ARG A 104 4.98 -5.69 -3.49
C ARG A 104 6.00 -6.69 -4.04
N ALA A 105 6.53 -6.46 -5.25
CA ALA A 105 7.53 -7.34 -5.86
C ALA A 105 8.84 -7.33 -5.07
N CYS A 106 9.21 -6.24 -4.41
CA CYS A 106 10.40 -6.17 -3.57
C CYS A 106 10.28 -6.90 -2.22
N ALA A 107 9.05 -7.10 -1.71
CA ALA A 107 8.80 -7.59 -0.36
C ALA A 107 8.86 -9.12 -0.21
N ASP A 108 9.34 -9.61 0.93
CA ASP A 108 9.12 -10.99 1.37
C ASP A 108 7.65 -11.21 1.76
N ALA A 109 7.05 -10.20 2.40
CA ALA A 109 5.69 -10.24 2.89
C ALA A 109 5.00 -8.87 2.87
N VAL A 110 3.67 -8.90 2.76
CA VAL A 110 2.80 -7.73 2.82
C VAL A 110 1.92 -7.81 4.06
N LEU A 111 2.05 -6.83 4.94
CA LEU A 111 1.25 -6.67 6.16
C LEU A 111 0.02 -5.82 5.86
N LEU A 112 -1.13 -6.26 6.34
CA LEU A 112 -2.35 -5.45 6.38
C LEU A 112 -3.16 -5.66 7.66
N GLY A 113 -3.89 -4.63 8.08
CA GLY A 113 -4.90 -4.75 9.13
C GLY A 113 -6.22 -5.35 8.62
N ALA A 114 -6.95 -6.06 9.49
CA ALA A 114 -8.25 -6.64 9.15
C ALA A 114 -9.32 -5.62 8.68
N GLY A 115 -9.20 -4.35 9.07
CA GLY A 115 -10.05 -3.28 8.54
C GLY A 115 -9.87 -3.08 7.02
N THR A 116 -8.62 -3.09 6.56
CA THR A 116 -8.29 -2.97 5.13
C THR A 116 -8.80 -4.19 4.36
N LEU A 117 -8.63 -5.39 4.91
CA LEU A 117 -9.13 -6.63 4.30
C LEU A 117 -10.65 -6.54 4.03
N ARG A 118 -11.42 -6.10 5.03
CA ARG A 118 -12.88 -5.96 4.88
C ARG A 118 -13.28 -4.94 3.82
N ALA A 119 -12.51 -3.85 3.68
CA ALA A 119 -12.78 -2.77 2.73
C ALA A 119 -12.32 -3.08 1.28
N THR A 120 -11.78 -4.27 1.02
CA THR A 120 -11.26 -4.65 -0.31
C THR A 120 -11.68 -6.10 -0.65
N PRO A 121 -12.99 -6.38 -0.74
CA PRO A 121 -13.48 -7.72 -1.02
C PRO A 121 -12.93 -8.23 -2.36
N GLY A 122 -12.33 -9.43 -2.34
CA GLY A 122 -11.83 -10.09 -3.53
C GLY A 122 -10.41 -9.69 -3.96
N HIS A 123 -9.73 -8.83 -3.20
CA HIS A 123 -8.39 -8.36 -3.56
C HIS A 123 -7.29 -9.39 -3.23
N HIS A 124 -6.29 -9.46 -4.10
CA HIS A 124 -5.05 -10.18 -3.84
C HIS A 124 -3.87 -9.20 -3.69
N TRP A 125 -3.05 -9.42 -2.67
CA TRP A 125 -1.88 -8.60 -2.36
C TRP A 125 -0.62 -9.04 -3.11
N THR A 126 -0.79 -9.44 -4.37
CA THR A 126 0.32 -9.83 -5.24
C THR A 126 0.66 -8.72 -6.24
N PRO A 127 1.91 -8.67 -6.76
CA PRO A 127 2.31 -7.68 -7.76
C PRO A 127 1.47 -7.73 -9.05
N GLU A 128 1.25 -8.93 -9.58
CA GLU A 128 0.55 -9.15 -10.84
C GLU A 128 -0.95 -8.88 -10.76
N HIS A 129 -1.56 -8.98 -9.56
CA HIS A 129 -2.96 -8.63 -9.38
C HIS A 129 -3.21 -7.12 -9.53
N ILE A 130 -2.32 -6.29 -8.97
CA ILE A 130 -2.50 -4.84 -9.02
C ILE A 130 -2.05 -4.24 -10.35
N PHE A 131 -1.03 -4.80 -11.00
CA PHE A 131 -0.57 -4.34 -12.30
C PHE A 131 -0.19 -5.50 -13.24
N PRO A 132 -1.18 -6.13 -13.89
CA PRO A 132 -0.98 -7.35 -14.69
C PRO A 132 0.00 -7.19 -15.85
N ASP A 133 0.04 -6.02 -16.47
CA ASP A 133 0.87 -5.77 -17.67
C ASP A 133 2.38 -5.87 -17.39
N MET A 134 2.80 -5.79 -16.11
CA MET A 134 4.19 -5.94 -15.67
C MET A 134 4.44 -7.22 -14.86
N ALA A 135 3.52 -8.19 -14.89
CA ALA A 135 3.64 -9.44 -14.14
C ALA A 135 4.97 -10.17 -14.41
N ALA A 136 5.43 -10.20 -15.67
CA ALA A 136 6.70 -10.82 -16.03
C ALA A 136 7.90 -10.09 -15.41
N GLY A 137 7.95 -8.75 -15.48
CA GLY A 137 9.00 -7.95 -14.87
C GLY A 137 9.01 -8.09 -13.34
N PHE A 138 7.84 -8.11 -12.69
CA PHE A 138 7.75 -8.36 -11.25
C PHE A 138 8.25 -9.75 -10.86
N SER A 139 7.89 -10.77 -11.64
CA SER A 139 8.35 -12.14 -11.41
C SER A 139 9.88 -12.26 -11.55
N GLU A 140 10.45 -11.64 -12.60
CA GLU A 140 11.89 -11.59 -12.80
C GLU A 140 12.60 -10.87 -11.65
N LEU A 141 12.07 -9.73 -11.18
CA LEU A 141 12.61 -9.01 -10.03
C LEU A 141 12.62 -9.89 -8.78
N ARG A 142 11.51 -10.58 -8.49
CA ARG A 142 11.42 -11.47 -7.33
C ARG A 142 12.45 -12.58 -7.39
N MET A 143 12.63 -13.20 -8.56
CA MET A 143 13.65 -14.23 -8.77
C MET A 143 15.07 -13.68 -8.56
N LYS A 144 15.39 -12.50 -9.11
CA LYS A 144 16.69 -11.83 -8.93
C LYS A 144 16.99 -11.51 -7.46
N LEU A 145 15.96 -11.17 -6.68
CA LEU A 145 16.05 -10.90 -5.25
C LEU A 145 16.01 -12.17 -4.37
N GLY A 146 15.93 -13.38 -4.97
CA GLY A 146 15.82 -14.63 -4.22
C GLY A 146 14.50 -14.80 -3.44
N ARG A 147 13.45 -14.09 -3.84
CA ARG A 147 12.15 -14.09 -3.16
C ARG A 147 11.26 -15.22 -3.70
N LYS A 148 10.33 -15.70 -2.86
CA LYS A 148 9.27 -16.65 -3.29
C LYS A 148 8.42 -16.05 -4.41
N PRO A 149 7.76 -16.86 -5.27
CA PRO A 149 6.97 -16.35 -6.40
C PRO A 149 5.96 -15.25 -6.03
N HIS A 150 5.31 -15.35 -4.87
CA HIS A 150 4.44 -14.32 -4.33
C HIS A 150 4.88 -13.93 -2.91
N PRO A 151 4.69 -12.66 -2.50
CA PRO A 151 4.91 -12.27 -1.10
C PRO A 151 3.90 -12.98 -0.19
N ARG A 152 4.32 -13.33 1.03
CA ARG A 152 3.39 -13.88 2.03
C ARG A 152 2.46 -12.78 2.50
N LEU A 153 1.17 -13.04 2.54
CA LEU A 153 0.22 -12.11 3.15
C LEU A 153 0.21 -12.27 4.67
N MET A 154 0.32 -11.16 5.38
CA MET A 154 0.29 -11.12 6.85
C MET A 154 -0.88 -10.26 7.31
N LEU A 155 -1.91 -10.91 7.85
CA LEU A 155 -3.13 -10.26 8.30
C LEU A 155 -3.07 -9.99 9.79
N VAL A 156 -3.02 -8.72 10.16
CA VAL A 156 -2.97 -8.26 11.56
C VAL A 156 -4.39 -8.02 12.08
N THR A 157 -4.75 -8.72 13.15
CA THR A 157 -6.06 -8.59 13.79
C THR A 157 -5.98 -8.85 15.29
N ALA A 158 -6.45 -7.92 16.13
CA ALA A 158 -6.47 -8.18 17.58
C ALA A 158 -7.59 -9.15 17.96
N SER A 159 -8.76 -9.04 17.32
CA SER A 159 -9.97 -9.76 17.72
C SER A 159 -10.14 -11.13 17.05
N GLY A 160 -9.35 -11.45 16.02
CA GLY A 160 -9.56 -12.66 15.21
C GLY A 160 -10.75 -12.57 14.23
N HIS A 161 -11.51 -11.46 14.22
CA HIS A 161 -12.65 -11.31 13.31
C HIS A 161 -12.19 -11.03 11.87
N ILE A 162 -12.15 -12.08 11.06
CA ILE A 162 -11.76 -12.07 9.66
C ILE A 162 -12.78 -12.86 8.82
N GLU A 163 -12.98 -12.42 7.58
CA GLU A 163 -13.86 -13.13 6.64
C GLU A 163 -13.12 -14.33 6.06
N MET A 164 -13.50 -15.54 6.47
CA MET A 164 -12.80 -16.77 6.08
C MET A 164 -12.92 -17.04 4.58
N SER A 165 -14.03 -16.64 3.96
CA SER A 165 -14.26 -16.78 2.52
C SER A 165 -13.40 -15.82 1.68
N HIS A 166 -12.72 -14.86 2.31
CA HIS A 166 -11.91 -13.89 1.59
C HIS A 166 -10.80 -14.61 0.80
N PRO A 167 -10.63 -14.33 -0.52
CA PRO A 167 -9.65 -15.06 -1.35
C PRO A 167 -8.22 -14.99 -0.81
N ALA A 168 -7.87 -13.87 -0.18
CA ALA A 168 -6.57 -13.71 0.47
C ALA A 168 -6.36 -14.61 1.70
N VAL A 169 -7.43 -14.95 2.45
CA VAL A 169 -7.38 -15.92 3.55
C VAL A 169 -7.31 -17.34 2.98
N GLN A 170 -8.13 -17.65 1.98
CA GLN A 170 -8.09 -18.95 1.28
C GLN A 170 -6.72 -19.23 0.65
N GLY A 171 -6.05 -18.19 0.16
CA GLY A 171 -4.68 -18.25 -0.37
C GLY A 171 -3.57 -18.54 0.66
N GLY A 172 -3.92 -18.75 1.94
CA GLY A 172 -2.99 -19.10 2.99
C GLY A 172 -2.28 -17.90 3.60
N ALA A 173 -3.02 -16.95 4.14
CA ALA A 173 -2.43 -15.84 4.89
C ALA A 173 -1.82 -16.33 6.23
N THR A 174 -0.76 -15.66 6.68
CA THR A 174 -0.33 -15.75 8.08
C THR A 174 -1.14 -14.75 8.90
N ILE A 175 -1.81 -15.22 9.95
CA ILE A 175 -2.64 -14.38 10.81
C ILE A 175 -1.83 -13.98 12.04
N VAL A 176 -1.57 -12.68 12.18
CA VAL A 176 -0.86 -12.10 13.34
C VAL A 176 -1.92 -11.56 14.30
N THR A 177 -2.03 -12.15 15.48
CA THR A 177 -3.17 -11.92 16.38
C THR A 177 -2.79 -11.89 17.85
N SER A 178 -3.71 -11.40 18.69
CA SER A 178 -3.64 -11.55 20.15
C SER A 178 -4.12 -12.95 20.58
N GLU A 179 -3.86 -13.33 21.85
CA GLU A 179 -4.39 -14.54 22.49
C GLU A 179 -5.93 -14.69 22.33
N GLN A 180 -6.67 -13.60 22.51
CA GLN A 180 -8.12 -13.58 22.31
C GLN A 180 -8.49 -13.90 20.85
N GLY A 181 -7.80 -13.29 19.90
CA GLY A 181 -8.07 -13.54 18.48
C GLY A 181 -7.62 -14.93 18.03
N ALA A 182 -6.56 -15.49 18.62
CA ALA A 182 -6.15 -16.87 18.36
C ALA A 182 -7.25 -17.86 18.81
N THR A 183 -7.85 -17.62 19.99
CA THR A 183 -9.00 -18.38 20.48
C THR A 183 -10.19 -18.28 19.52
N GLU A 184 -10.52 -17.06 19.06
CA GLU A 184 -11.61 -16.82 18.10
C GLU A 184 -11.44 -17.55 16.76
N LEU A 185 -10.18 -17.72 16.32
CA LEU A 185 -9.82 -18.35 15.04
C LEU A 185 -9.70 -19.88 15.10
N GLN A 186 -9.70 -20.46 16.31
CA GLN A 186 -9.40 -21.87 16.52
C GLN A 186 -10.37 -22.78 15.75
N GLY A 187 -9.82 -23.65 14.90
CA GLY A 187 -10.59 -24.59 14.08
C GLY A 187 -11.35 -23.98 12.89
N ARG A 188 -11.20 -22.67 12.62
CA ARG A 188 -11.92 -21.98 11.54
C ARG A 188 -11.05 -21.64 10.33
N LEU A 189 -9.73 -21.58 10.51
CA LEU A 189 -8.80 -21.20 9.45
C LEU A 189 -8.58 -22.35 8.44
N PRO A 190 -8.44 -22.04 7.14
CA PRO A 190 -7.96 -23.00 6.16
C PRO A 190 -6.58 -23.57 6.55
N ALA A 191 -6.31 -24.82 6.20
CA ALA A 191 -5.03 -25.48 6.51
C ALA A 191 -3.80 -24.80 5.87
N SER A 192 -4.01 -23.95 4.85
CA SER A 192 -2.97 -23.14 4.22
C SER A 192 -2.54 -21.92 5.06
N CYS A 193 -3.34 -21.55 6.05
CA CYS A 193 -3.05 -20.45 6.97
C CYS A 193 -2.24 -20.94 8.18
N ASP A 194 -1.45 -20.03 8.74
CA ASP A 194 -0.77 -20.22 10.03
C ASP A 194 -1.05 -19.01 10.94
N VAL A 195 -0.89 -19.20 12.25
CA VAL A 195 -1.16 -18.17 13.25
C VAL A 195 0.12 -17.81 14.00
N ILE A 196 0.33 -16.51 14.17
CA ILE A 196 1.32 -15.92 15.06
C ILE A 196 0.57 -15.24 16.19
N GLU A 197 0.61 -15.84 17.36
CA GLU A 197 -0.02 -15.30 18.57
C GLU A 197 0.98 -14.41 19.32
N VAL A 198 0.78 -13.11 19.22
CA VAL A 198 1.66 -12.08 19.78
C VAL A 198 0.83 -10.94 20.36
N GLY A 199 0.72 -10.94 21.69
CA GLY A 199 -0.01 -9.93 22.45
C GLY A 199 -0.97 -10.56 23.46
N LYS A 200 -1.40 -9.76 24.44
CA LYS A 200 -2.41 -10.16 25.45
C LYS A 200 -3.78 -9.59 25.07
N SER A 201 -4.81 -9.98 25.81
CA SER A 201 -6.23 -9.64 25.59
C SER A 201 -6.46 -8.23 25.03
N GLY A 202 -6.72 -8.16 23.72
CA GLY A 202 -7.18 -6.95 23.02
C GLY A 202 -6.14 -6.17 22.19
N ALA A 203 -4.85 -6.51 22.22
CA ALA A 203 -3.83 -5.84 21.41
C ALA A 203 -2.80 -6.80 20.83
N VAL A 204 -2.35 -6.53 19.61
CA VAL A 204 -1.23 -7.23 18.96
C VAL A 204 0.06 -6.52 19.35
N ASP A 205 1.08 -7.26 19.80
CA ASP A 205 2.41 -6.71 20.04
C ASP A 205 3.23 -6.75 18.74
N MET A 206 3.26 -5.62 18.03
CA MET A 206 3.95 -5.53 16.75
C MET A 206 5.47 -5.69 16.85
N THR A 207 6.08 -5.40 18.01
CA THR A 207 7.51 -5.62 18.20
C THR A 207 7.81 -7.11 18.21
N ARG A 208 7.03 -7.88 18.98
CA ARG A 208 7.12 -9.34 19.02
C ARG A 208 6.73 -9.97 17.69
N ALA A 209 5.69 -9.46 17.04
CA ALA A 209 5.27 -9.91 15.72
C ALA A 209 6.41 -9.82 14.71
N LEU A 210 7.03 -8.63 14.56
CA LEU A 210 8.13 -8.45 13.62
C LEU A 210 9.34 -9.33 13.97
N SER A 211 9.63 -9.52 15.26
CA SER A 211 10.69 -10.44 15.70
C SER A 211 10.43 -11.89 15.27
N GLU A 212 9.19 -12.37 15.40
CA GLU A 212 8.78 -13.71 14.96
C GLU A 212 8.79 -13.85 13.43
N LEU A 213 8.41 -12.80 12.70
CA LEU A 213 8.52 -12.79 11.24
C LEU A 213 9.97 -12.90 10.78
N ARG A 214 10.86 -12.17 11.44
CA ARG A 214 12.30 -12.20 11.16
C ARG A 214 12.93 -13.55 11.50
N SER A 215 12.54 -14.19 12.59
CA SER A 215 13.02 -15.56 12.92
C SER A 215 12.62 -16.59 11.87
N ARG A 216 11.54 -16.34 11.13
CA ARG A 216 11.07 -17.13 9.98
C ARG A 216 11.67 -16.72 8.63
N GLY A 217 12.63 -15.77 8.63
CA GLY A 217 13.35 -15.33 7.44
C GLY A 217 12.67 -14.23 6.62
N TYR A 218 11.62 -13.58 7.14
CA TYR A 218 11.02 -12.41 6.49
C TYR A 218 11.76 -11.14 6.92
N GLU A 219 12.56 -10.55 6.04
CA GLU A 219 13.45 -9.43 6.37
C GLU A 219 13.05 -8.12 5.68
N VAL A 220 12.49 -8.19 4.47
CA VAL A 220 11.98 -7.04 3.71
C VAL A 220 10.45 -7.06 3.73
N LEU A 221 9.87 -6.18 4.54
CA LEU A 221 8.43 -6.16 4.83
C LEU A 221 7.78 -4.89 4.27
N LEU A 222 6.66 -5.06 3.57
CA LEU A 222 5.79 -3.96 3.15
C LEU A 222 4.56 -3.92 4.05
N THR A 223 4.15 -2.76 4.54
CA THR A 223 2.81 -2.55 5.12
C THR A 223 1.97 -1.66 4.21
N GLU A 224 0.76 -2.10 3.87
CA GLU A 224 -0.23 -1.30 3.15
C GLU A 224 -1.35 -0.82 4.10
N GLY A 225 -1.00 -0.69 5.39
CA GLY A 225 -1.88 -0.15 6.43
C GLY A 225 -2.92 -1.14 6.95
N GLY A 226 -4.05 -0.70 7.53
CA GLY A 226 -4.56 0.66 7.53
C GLY A 226 -3.91 1.63 8.53
N PRO A 227 -4.54 2.81 8.72
CA PRO A 227 -3.98 3.91 9.53
C PRO A 227 -3.65 3.55 10.98
N HIS A 228 -4.42 2.66 11.61
CA HIS A 228 -4.18 2.24 12.99
C HIS A 228 -2.94 1.34 13.12
N LEU A 229 -2.75 0.39 12.19
CA LEU A 229 -1.56 -0.45 12.15
C LEU A 229 -0.31 0.42 11.91
N THR A 230 -0.40 1.36 10.98
CA THR A 230 0.70 2.28 10.67
C THR A 230 1.00 3.21 11.84
N GLY A 231 -0.03 3.70 12.53
CA GLY A 231 0.12 4.48 13.74
C GLY A 231 0.83 3.72 14.85
N ASP A 232 0.48 2.46 15.07
CA ASP A 232 1.15 1.59 16.05
C ASP A 232 2.62 1.36 15.69
N LEU A 233 2.91 1.01 14.43
CA LEU A 233 4.28 0.84 13.94
C LEU A 233 5.13 2.11 14.14
N ILE A 234 4.61 3.28 13.79
CA ILE A 234 5.32 4.55 13.97
C ILE A 234 5.51 4.89 15.45
N LYS A 235 4.47 4.71 16.26
CA LYS A 235 4.51 4.92 17.71
C LYS A 235 5.57 4.06 18.38
N HIS A 236 5.80 2.84 17.90
CA HIS A 236 6.86 1.97 18.40
C HIS A 236 8.21 2.13 17.68
N GLY A 237 8.32 3.07 16.74
CA GLY A 237 9.56 3.28 15.98
C GLY A 237 9.92 2.11 15.06
N LEU A 238 8.94 1.32 14.66
CA LEU A 238 9.09 0.08 13.89
C LEU A 238 9.14 0.31 12.38
N LEU A 239 8.56 1.41 11.89
CA LEU A 239 8.53 1.76 10.46
C LEU A 239 9.81 2.51 10.03
N ASP A 240 10.49 1.99 9.01
CA ASP A 240 11.77 2.52 8.50
C ASP A 240 11.56 3.58 7.43
N GLU A 241 10.68 3.31 6.47
CA GLU A 241 10.43 4.18 5.33
C GLU A 241 8.93 4.29 5.01
N ALA A 242 8.54 5.39 4.37
CA ALA A 242 7.18 5.59 3.87
C ALA A 242 7.19 6.05 2.41
N PHE A 243 6.51 5.28 1.57
CA PHE A 243 6.11 5.68 0.21
C PHE A 243 4.74 6.35 0.30
N ILE A 244 4.66 7.57 -0.20
CA ILE A 244 3.46 8.40 -0.17
C ILE A 244 3.20 8.95 -1.57
N THR A 245 2.15 8.45 -2.21
CA THR A 245 1.59 9.06 -3.40
C THR A 245 0.66 10.20 -2.99
N ILE A 246 0.92 11.42 -3.44
CA ILE A 246 -0.02 12.53 -3.34
C ILE A 246 -0.82 12.61 -4.63
N SER A 247 -2.11 12.31 -4.52
CA SER A 247 -3.08 12.44 -5.58
C SER A 247 -3.57 13.89 -5.69
N PRO A 248 -3.79 14.44 -6.91
CA PRO A 248 -4.27 15.80 -7.12
C PRO A 248 -5.77 15.99 -6.78
N VAL A 249 -6.35 15.10 -5.97
CA VAL A 249 -7.72 15.20 -5.47
C VAL A 249 -7.75 15.89 -4.12
N VAL A 250 -8.80 16.68 -3.86
CA VAL A 250 -9.13 17.18 -2.52
C VAL A 250 -10.31 16.38 -2.01
N ALA A 251 -10.16 15.76 -0.84
CA ALA A 251 -11.23 14.97 -0.26
C ALA A 251 -12.16 15.84 0.58
N GLY A 252 -11.61 16.67 1.47
CA GLY A 252 -12.35 17.40 2.50
C GLY A 252 -12.72 16.50 3.69
N ARG A 253 -13.27 17.11 4.75
CA ARG A 253 -13.79 16.44 5.95
C ARG A 253 -15.06 17.12 6.41
N ASP A 254 -16.07 16.32 6.75
CA ASP A 254 -17.34 16.78 7.31
C ASP A 254 -17.84 15.74 8.33
N HIS A 255 -18.95 15.04 8.06
CA HIS A 255 -19.54 14.08 9.00
C HIS A 255 -18.93 12.67 8.94
N GLU A 256 -18.42 12.24 7.78
CA GLU A 256 -17.82 10.92 7.64
C GLU A 256 -16.40 10.87 8.21
N VAL A 257 -16.04 9.73 8.83
CA VAL A 257 -14.68 9.49 9.32
C VAL A 257 -13.72 9.40 8.14
N ARG A 258 -12.74 10.30 8.11
CA ARG A 258 -11.68 10.35 7.10
C ARG A 258 -10.32 10.46 7.76
N LEU A 259 -9.57 9.36 7.69
CA LEU A 259 -8.29 9.23 8.37
C LEU A 259 -7.15 9.60 7.41
N GLY A 260 -6.07 10.15 7.97
CA GLY A 260 -4.79 10.24 7.28
C GLY A 260 -4.02 8.92 7.35
N MET A 261 -2.73 8.96 7.03
CA MET A 261 -1.84 7.79 7.09
C MET A 261 -1.73 7.19 8.51
N VAL A 262 -1.91 8.00 9.55
CA VAL A 262 -1.77 7.61 10.95
C VAL A 262 -3.08 7.81 11.70
N ALA A 263 -3.50 6.79 12.45
CA ALA A 263 -4.60 6.85 13.42
C ALA A 263 -4.22 6.08 14.69
N GLY A 264 -4.85 6.39 15.83
CA GLY A 264 -4.59 5.72 17.11
C GLY A 264 -3.23 6.05 17.75
N ALA A 265 -2.48 7.02 17.21
CA ALA A 265 -1.22 7.48 17.75
C ALA A 265 -1.13 9.01 17.68
N GLU A 266 -0.72 9.63 18.78
CA GLU A 266 -0.41 11.05 18.86
C GLU A 266 1.09 11.20 19.10
N LEU A 267 1.77 11.88 18.17
CA LEU A 267 3.21 12.07 18.22
C LEU A 267 3.54 13.48 18.72
N LEU A 268 3.09 14.50 18.00
CA LEU A 268 3.31 15.88 18.40
C LEU A 268 2.33 16.30 19.51
N PRO A 269 2.75 17.19 20.43
CA PRO A 269 4.07 17.82 20.49
C PRO A 269 5.14 16.95 21.20
N ALA A 270 4.74 15.86 21.88
CA ALA A 270 5.57 15.11 22.83
C ALA A 270 6.74 14.35 22.18
N ARG A 271 6.56 13.85 20.95
CA ARG A 271 7.53 13.10 20.16
C ARG A 271 7.60 13.68 18.76
N ARG A 272 8.73 14.29 18.43
CA ARG A 272 9.00 14.81 17.09
C ARG A 272 9.66 13.75 16.23
N LEU A 273 8.93 13.23 15.26
CA LEU A 273 9.47 12.36 14.22
C LEU A 273 9.78 13.22 12.99
N TRP A 274 11.01 13.68 12.88
CA TRP A 274 11.47 14.39 11.68
C TRP A 274 11.98 13.36 10.67
N SER A 275 11.33 13.30 9.52
CA SER A 275 11.69 12.41 8.41
C SER A 275 12.64 13.08 7.43
N GLY A 276 13.41 12.27 6.70
CA GLY A 276 14.28 12.72 5.61
C GLY A 276 13.68 12.33 4.26
N LEU A 277 13.64 13.27 3.30
CA LEU A 277 13.24 12.94 1.93
C LEU A 277 14.35 12.10 1.29
N LEU A 278 13.99 10.89 0.83
CA LEU A 278 14.91 9.95 0.16
C LEU A 278 14.79 10.04 -1.35
N SER A 279 13.56 10.14 -1.87
CA SER A 279 13.32 10.40 -3.29
C SER A 279 11.98 11.08 -3.52
N ALA A 280 11.88 11.81 -4.62
CA ALA A 280 10.65 12.40 -5.12
C ALA A 280 10.56 12.21 -6.63
N ARG A 281 9.41 11.70 -7.09
CA ARG A 281 9.11 11.52 -8.50
C ARG A 281 7.76 12.15 -8.85
N ARG A 282 7.55 12.44 -10.12
CA ARG A 282 6.28 12.89 -10.67
C ARG A 282 5.84 11.99 -11.81
N HIS A 283 4.53 11.75 -11.90
CA HIS A 283 3.94 11.20 -13.12
C HIS A 283 2.57 11.86 -13.33
N GLY A 284 2.43 12.65 -14.41
CA GLY A 284 1.29 13.55 -14.58
C GLY A 284 1.22 14.56 -13.43
N ASP A 285 0.06 14.65 -12.78
CA ASP A 285 -0.18 15.55 -11.66
C ASP A 285 -0.01 14.87 -10.27
N PHE A 286 0.50 13.64 -10.25
CA PHE A 286 0.76 12.89 -9.02
C PHE A 286 2.22 13.07 -8.58
N LEU A 287 2.43 13.20 -7.27
CA LEU A 287 3.76 13.14 -6.66
C LEU A 287 3.94 11.80 -5.95
N PHE A 288 5.10 11.19 -6.11
CA PHE A 288 5.47 9.92 -5.48
C PHE A 288 6.69 10.17 -4.61
N LEU A 289 6.49 10.14 -3.31
CA LEU A 289 7.49 10.54 -2.33
C LEU A 289 7.95 9.32 -1.55
N ARG A 290 9.25 9.26 -1.25
CA ARG A 290 9.84 8.26 -0.35
C ARG A 290 10.54 8.99 0.78
N TYR A 291 10.16 8.69 2.01
CA TYR A 291 10.76 9.27 3.22
C TYR A 291 11.39 8.20 4.10
N GLY A 292 12.55 8.49 4.66
CA GLY A 292 13.13 7.77 5.79
C GLY A 292 12.51 8.29 7.09
N LEU A 293 11.94 7.39 7.89
CA LEU A 293 11.28 7.69 9.15
C LEU A 293 12.15 7.42 10.37
N ARG A 294 13.15 6.56 10.25
CA ARG A 294 14.18 6.40 11.28
C ARG A 294 15.31 7.39 11.03
N ARG A 295 15.68 8.12 12.09
CA ARG A 295 16.90 8.94 12.09
C ARG A 295 18.12 8.02 11.98
N SER A 296 19.08 8.44 11.15
CA SER A 296 20.49 8.13 11.36
C SER A 296 20.98 8.62 12.73
#